data_AF-A0A9P5HRB2-F1
#
_entry.id   AF-A0A9P5HRB2-F1
#
_cell.length_a   1.000
_cell.length_b   1.000
_cell.length_c   1.000
_cell.angle_alpha   90.00
_cell.angle_beta   90.00
_cell.angle_gamma   90.00
#
_symmetry.space_group_name_H-M   'P 1'
#
loop_
_entity.id
_entity.type
_entity.pdbx_description
1 polymer ?
#
loop_
_entity_poly.entity_id
_entity_poly.type
_entity_poly.pdbx_seq_one_letter_code
_entity_poly.pdbx_strand_id
1 'polypeptide(L)'
;MSTPLNQTFSDHKITANELNSRISAVPKNVDPVPPNTIQLFLQKALESSINTGEIPASLFPPIAEKDHNITSHNDPVSWPRLNSNARNNILLYPGSFNPPHQGHLATIRYFAERREQLGITTMFLFVDPGSIVTSKKKKWGEVILPKNLRYELFYKVPEISQLVASGWLQLLVGDMDNHIKVLRATTDLVSEVGYAVKLVGLLGGDKLTVESAPHVHPGSLQEWGPVDEFLIINARRPVDFFDPKTDKIPRDLPGCTKWKRGTEKGDEEGGTIDDEVGVLWTCQALTVPGNPIIQFRASQHSASNGVSSTKIRQIMTETVDEKLMEGLKDKVISAEFLVDWLVLQRNQSRKVSDEKAFL
;
A
#
# COMPACT_ATOMS: atom_id res chain seq x y z
N MET A 1 -74.69 14.77 -48.93
CA MET A 1 -74.96 13.76 -49.96
C MET A 1 -74.79 12.39 -49.33
N SER A 2 -75.82 11.55 -49.46
CA SER A 2 -75.80 10.07 -49.42
C SER A 2 -75.49 9.35 -48.09
N THR A 3 -76.56 9.12 -47.32
CA THR A 3 -76.90 7.90 -46.53
C THR A 3 -76.72 6.58 -47.35
N PRO A 4 -76.96 5.35 -46.83
CA PRO A 4 -76.82 4.78 -45.47
C PRO A 4 -76.44 3.25 -45.38
N LEU A 5 -76.38 2.73 -44.14
CA LEU A 5 -76.93 1.44 -43.59
C LEU A 5 -76.37 0.04 -43.93
N ASN A 6 -76.41 -0.80 -42.86
CA ASN A 6 -76.66 -2.25 -42.75
C ASN A 6 -75.48 -3.23 -42.96
N GLN A 7 -75.34 -4.35 -42.23
CA GLN A 7 -76.27 -5.12 -41.39
C GLN A 7 -75.52 -6.07 -40.43
N THR A 8 -76.22 -6.41 -39.35
CA THR A 8 -76.06 -7.47 -38.34
C THR A 8 -75.74 -8.89 -38.85
N PHE A 9 -75.09 -9.73 -38.03
CA PHE A 9 -75.56 -11.10 -37.72
C PHE A 9 -74.99 -11.66 -36.40
N SER A 10 -75.80 -12.50 -35.78
CA SER A 10 -75.76 -13.03 -34.41
C SER A 10 -75.09 -14.41 -34.32
N ASP A 11 -74.66 -14.73 -33.10
CA ASP A 11 -74.52 -16.05 -32.44
C ASP A 11 -73.75 -17.18 -33.12
N HIS A 12 -72.73 -17.69 -32.42
CA HIS A 12 -72.70 -19.11 -32.01
C HIS A 12 -71.76 -19.33 -30.81
N LYS A 13 -72.34 -19.91 -29.75
CA LYS A 13 -71.67 -20.57 -28.62
C LYS A 13 -70.91 -21.80 -29.13
N ILE A 14 -69.64 -21.93 -28.77
CA ILE A 14 -69.00 -23.23 -28.52
C ILE A 14 -68.12 -23.10 -27.27
N THR A 15 -68.49 -23.85 -26.24
CA THR A 15 -67.66 -24.22 -25.09
C THR A 15 -66.62 -25.26 -25.51
N ALA A 16 -65.37 -25.09 -25.07
CA ALA A 16 -64.61 -26.04 -24.23
C ALA A 16 -63.09 -25.99 -24.47
N ASN A 17 -62.40 -26.10 -23.33
CA ASN A 17 -61.07 -26.67 -23.10
C ASN A 17 -59.80 -25.82 -23.29
N GLU A 18 -59.24 -25.52 -22.12
CA GLU A 18 -57.84 -25.73 -21.74
C GLU A 18 -56.75 -25.18 -22.66
N LEU A 19 -56.12 -24.09 -22.21
CA LEU A 19 -54.65 -24.07 -22.19
C LEU A 19 -54.16 -23.24 -20.98
N ASN A 20 -53.49 -23.93 -20.07
CA ASN A 20 -52.74 -23.35 -18.96
C ASN A 20 -51.64 -22.41 -19.48
N SER A 21 -51.85 -21.09 -19.39
CA SER A 21 -50.74 -20.14 -19.44
C SER A 21 -50.21 -19.94 -18.03
N ARG A 22 -49.13 -20.69 -17.71
CA ARG A 22 -48.26 -20.39 -16.58
C ARG A 22 -47.83 -18.93 -16.67
N ILE A 23 -48.27 -18.14 -15.71
CA ILE A 23 -47.70 -16.84 -15.39
C ILE A 23 -46.23 -17.10 -15.01
N SER A 24 -45.32 -16.89 -15.96
CA SER A 24 -43.90 -16.81 -15.68
C SER A 24 -43.66 -15.45 -15.03
N ALA A 25 -43.64 -15.43 -13.70
CA ALA A 25 -43.14 -14.31 -12.95
C ALA A 25 -41.65 -14.17 -13.27
N VAL A 26 -41.32 -13.24 -14.17
CA VAL A 26 -39.96 -12.75 -14.36
C VAL A 26 -39.49 -12.22 -13.01
N PRO A 27 -38.44 -12.78 -12.38
CA PRO A 27 -37.84 -12.16 -11.22
C PRO A 27 -37.32 -10.81 -11.69
N LYS A 28 -37.78 -9.73 -11.05
CA LYS A 28 -37.07 -8.44 -11.14
C LYS A 28 -35.62 -8.74 -10.78
N ASN A 29 -34.71 -8.52 -11.74
CA ASN A 29 -33.28 -8.49 -11.49
C ASN A 29 -33.07 -7.64 -10.24
N VAL A 30 -32.74 -8.30 -9.13
CA VAL A 30 -32.09 -7.65 -8.01
C VAL A 30 -30.78 -7.16 -8.61
N ASP A 31 -30.57 -5.85 -8.65
CA ASP A 31 -29.30 -5.29 -9.09
C ASP A 31 -28.18 -6.08 -8.41
N PRO A 32 -27.17 -6.57 -9.16
CA PRO A 32 -26.10 -7.35 -8.56
C PRO A 32 -25.47 -6.49 -7.46
N VAL A 33 -25.47 -7.03 -6.22
CA VAL A 33 -24.83 -6.38 -5.08
C VAL A 33 -23.42 -5.98 -5.52
N PRO A 34 -23.07 -4.68 -5.43
CA PRO A 34 -21.78 -4.23 -5.90
C PRO A 34 -20.69 -5.06 -5.22
N PRO A 35 -19.69 -5.51 -5.99
CA PRO A 35 -18.56 -6.25 -5.45
C PRO A 35 -17.95 -5.41 -4.33
N ASN A 36 -17.91 -6.01 -3.14
CA ASN A 36 -17.58 -5.28 -1.91
C ASN A 36 -16.13 -5.51 -1.48
N THR A 37 -15.25 -5.98 -2.37
CA THR A 37 -13.83 -6.20 -2.07
C THR A 37 -12.96 -5.39 -3.03
N ILE A 38 -11.83 -4.90 -2.51
CA ILE A 38 -10.88 -4.11 -3.31
C ILE A 38 -10.27 -4.89 -4.47
N GLN A 39 -10.22 -6.23 -4.35
CA GLN A 39 -9.61 -7.13 -5.33
C GLN A 39 -10.16 -6.92 -6.74
N LEU A 40 -11.49 -6.83 -6.89
CA LEU A 40 -12.09 -6.73 -8.21
C LEU A 40 -11.73 -5.42 -8.89
N PHE A 41 -11.76 -4.32 -8.14
CA PHE A 41 -11.42 -3.00 -8.68
C PHE A 41 -9.95 -2.92 -9.06
N LEU A 42 -9.07 -3.49 -8.22
CA LEU A 42 -7.65 -3.61 -8.52
C LEU A 42 -7.41 -4.44 -9.78
N GLN A 43 -8.08 -5.59 -9.91
CA GLN A 43 -7.95 -6.46 -11.08
C GLN A 43 -8.39 -5.73 -12.35
N LYS A 44 -9.53 -5.04 -12.33
CA LYS A 44 -9.99 -4.22 -13.46
C LYS A 44 -8.97 -3.14 -13.83
N ALA A 45 -8.37 -2.47 -12.84
CA ALA A 45 -7.35 -1.45 -13.10
C ALA A 45 -6.06 -2.06 -13.71
N LEU A 46 -5.62 -3.21 -13.20
CA LEU A 46 -4.46 -3.95 -13.70
C LEU A 46 -4.66 -4.47 -15.14
N GLU A 47 -5.87 -4.87 -15.50
CA GLU A 47 -6.23 -5.37 -16.84
C GLU A 47 -6.57 -4.25 -17.83
N SER A 48 -6.69 -3.00 -17.35
CA SER A 48 -7.07 -1.87 -18.19
C SER A 48 -5.92 -1.36 -19.06
N SER A 49 -6.27 -0.59 -20.09
CA SER A 49 -5.31 0.10 -20.97
C SER A 49 -4.49 1.19 -20.28
N ILE A 50 -4.75 1.51 -19.00
CA ILE A 50 -3.91 2.44 -18.24
C ILE A 50 -2.57 1.81 -17.84
N ASN A 51 -2.53 0.47 -17.74
CA ASN A 51 -1.38 -0.30 -17.29
C ASN A 51 -0.38 -0.56 -18.43
N THR A 52 0.23 0.51 -18.96
CA THR A 52 1.00 0.50 -20.22
C THR A 52 2.48 0.84 -20.07
N GLY A 53 3.00 0.86 -18.84
CA GLY A 53 4.43 1.07 -18.57
C GLY A 53 5.34 0.01 -19.22
N GLU A 54 6.63 0.34 -19.40
CA GLU A 54 7.65 -0.60 -19.91
C GLU A 54 7.67 -1.90 -19.10
N ILE A 55 7.42 -1.77 -17.79
CA ILE A 55 7.14 -2.89 -16.89
C ILE A 55 5.75 -2.64 -16.28
N PRO A 56 4.70 -3.29 -16.82
CA PRO A 56 3.34 -3.17 -16.31
C PRO A 56 3.27 -3.45 -14.79
N ALA A 57 2.38 -2.74 -14.12
CA ALA A 57 2.06 -3.01 -12.73
C ALA A 57 1.45 -4.41 -12.62
N SER A 58 1.91 -5.19 -11.65
CA SER A 58 1.34 -6.49 -11.31
C SER A 58 1.62 -6.84 -9.86
N LEU A 59 0.94 -7.84 -9.33
CA LEU A 59 1.21 -8.35 -7.99
C LEU A 59 2.41 -9.31 -8.04
N PHE A 60 3.32 -9.18 -7.08
CA PHE A 60 4.42 -10.12 -6.90
C PHE A 60 3.83 -11.50 -6.56
N PRO A 61 4.15 -12.56 -7.31
CA PRO A 61 3.54 -13.86 -7.12
C PRO A 61 3.94 -14.47 -5.75
N PRO A 62 3.08 -15.30 -5.15
CA PRO A 62 3.47 -16.13 -4.02
C PRO A 62 4.71 -16.96 -4.35
N ILE A 63 5.67 -17.01 -3.42
CA ILE A 63 6.82 -17.91 -3.57
C ILE A 63 6.33 -19.30 -3.18
N ALA A 64 6.36 -20.25 -4.13
CA ALA A 64 6.16 -21.65 -3.78
C ALA A 64 7.38 -22.11 -2.95
N GLU A 65 7.20 -22.33 -1.65
CA GLU A 65 8.18 -23.06 -0.86
C GLU A 65 8.21 -24.50 -1.38
N LYS A 66 9.35 -24.90 -1.93
CA LYS A 66 9.52 -26.25 -2.50
C LYS A 66 9.56 -27.36 -1.46
N ASP A 67 9.63 -27.04 -0.17
CA ASP A 67 9.74 -28.03 0.89
C ASP A 67 8.93 -27.58 2.11
N HIS A 68 8.07 -28.50 2.57
CA HIS A 68 7.17 -28.45 3.74
C HIS A 68 5.72 -28.02 3.48
N ASN A 69 4.88 -29.04 3.33
CA ASN A 69 3.43 -29.10 3.58
C ASN A 69 2.75 -27.78 4.01
N ILE A 70 2.39 -26.95 3.04
CA ILE A 70 1.36 -25.94 3.22
C ILE A 70 0.19 -26.32 2.31
N THR A 71 -0.97 -26.47 2.96
CA THR A 71 -2.30 -26.61 2.41
C THR A 71 -2.47 -26.03 1.01
N SER A 72 -3.04 -26.84 0.12
CA SER A 72 -3.57 -26.43 -1.18
C SER A 72 -4.22 -25.04 -1.09
N HIS A 73 -3.59 -24.02 -1.68
CA HIS A 73 -4.08 -22.64 -1.76
C HIS A 73 -5.23 -22.50 -2.78
N ASN A 74 -6.27 -23.33 -2.64
CA ASN A 74 -7.53 -23.22 -3.37
C ASN A 74 -8.65 -22.59 -2.50
N ASP A 75 -8.36 -22.23 -1.25
CA ASP A 75 -9.31 -21.47 -0.45
C ASP A 75 -9.36 -20.03 -1.00
N PRO A 76 -10.57 -19.50 -1.31
CA PRO A 76 -10.70 -18.14 -1.82
C PRO A 76 -10.13 -17.16 -0.80
N VAL A 77 -9.09 -16.43 -1.20
CA VAL A 77 -8.51 -15.35 -0.42
C VAL A 77 -9.64 -14.40 -0.02
N SER A 78 -9.92 -14.29 1.29
CA SER A 78 -10.91 -13.36 1.80
C SER A 78 -10.32 -11.95 1.83
N TRP A 79 -10.21 -11.31 0.66
CA TRP A 79 -9.75 -9.93 0.54
C TRP A 79 -10.59 -8.98 1.42
N PRO A 80 -9.99 -7.90 1.95
CA PRO A 80 -10.70 -6.94 2.78
C PRO A 80 -11.93 -6.38 2.08
N ARG A 81 -13.03 -6.31 2.83
CA ARG A 81 -14.29 -5.72 2.36
C ARG A 81 -14.24 -4.21 2.49
N LEU A 82 -14.82 -3.54 1.50
CA LEU A 82 -15.10 -2.11 1.53
C LEU A 82 -16.22 -1.84 2.54
N ASN A 83 -16.01 -0.82 3.36
CA ASN A 83 -16.98 -0.37 4.36
C ASN A 83 -17.79 0.80 3.78
N SER A 84 -19.11 0.64 3.69
CA SER A 84 -20.02 1.69 3.19
C SER A 84 -20.17 2.87 4.15
N ASN A 85 -19.87 2.66 5.43
CA ASN A 85 -20.09 3.62 6.51
C ASN A 85 -18.78 4.27 6.99
N ALA A 86 -17.64 3.93 6.38
CA ALA A 86 -16.33 4.43 6.76
C ALA A 86 -15.48 4.75 5.53
N ARG A 87 -14.34 5.41 5.77
CA ARG A 87 -13.32 5.62 4.72
C ARG A 87 -12.58 4.32 4.45
N ASN A 88 -12.28 4.07 3.18
CA ASN A 88 -11.50 2.94 2.70
C ASN A 88 -10.15 3.44 2.19
N ASN A 89 -9.19 3.63 3.08
CA ASN A 89 -7.87 4.13 2.69
C ASN A 89 -7.06 2.99 2.06
N ILE A 90 -6.56 3.25 0.85
CA ILE A 90 -5.54 2.45 0.17
C ILE A 90 -4.19 3.06 0.52
N LEU A 91 -3.38 2.36 1.30
CA LEU A 91 -2.11 2.88 1.80
C LEU A 91 -0.95 2.44 0.90
N LEU A 92 -0.29 3.38 0.24
CA LEU A 92 0.93 3.13 -0.52
C LEU A 92 2.15 3.28 0.41
N TYR A 93 2.92 2.21 0.59
CA TYR A 93 4.17 2.21 1.34
C TYR A 93 5.38 1.95 0.41
N PRO A 94 5.95 3.01 -0.16
CA PRO A 94 7.06 2.87 -1.08
C PRO A 94 8.41 2.99 -0.36
N GLY A 95 9.45 2.40 -0.94
CA GLY A 95 10.80 2.56 -0.41
C GLY A 95 11.88 1.82 -1.17
N SER A 96 13.13 2.23 -0.95
CA SER A 96 14.27 1.55 -1.55
C SER A 96 14.50 0.17 -0.95
N PHE A 97 14.13 -0.06 0.32
CA PHE A 97 14.26 -1.34 1.01
C PHE A 97 15.59 -2.07 0.70
N ASN A 98 16.72 -1.35 0.77
CA ASN A 98 18.04 -1.88 0.40
C ASN A 98 19.00 -1.88 1.61
N PRO A 99 18.93 -2.89 2.49
CA PRO A 99 17.96 -4.00 2.50
C PRO A 99 16.67 -3.66 3.27
N PRO A 100 15.60 -4.47 3.17
CA PRO A 100 14.50 -4.39 4.12
C PRO A 100 14.98 -4.79 5.52
N HIS A 101 14.34 -4.29 6.57
CA HIS A 101 14.89 -4.37 7.92
C HIS A 101 13.81 -4.26 8.99
N GLN A 102 14.15 -4.56 10.25
CA GLN A 102 13.20 -4.63 11.36
C GLN A 102 12.41 -3.32 11.55
N GLY A 103 13.02 -2.17 11.24
CA GLY A 103 12.30 -0.89 11.21
C GLY A 103 11.12 -0.84 10.24
N HIS A 104 11.24 -1.46 9.05
CA HIS A 104 10.17 -1.52 8.04
C HIS A 104 9.08 -2.51 8.47
N LEU A 105 9.47 -3.69 8.96
CA LEU A 105 8.52 -4.69 9.47
C LEU A 105 7.68 -4.13 10.62
N ALA A 106 8.31 -3.43 11.55
CA ALA A 106 7.61 -2.79 12.65
C ALA A 106 6.68 -1.64 12.19
N THR A 107 6.96 -0.98 11.07
CA THR A 107 6.01 -0.05 10.44
C THR A 107 4.79 -0.79 9.90
N ILE A 108 5.00 -1.92 9.19
CA ILE A 108 3.90 -2.73 8.65
C ILE A 108 3.02 -3.26 9.80
N ARG A 109 3.62 -3.80 10.87
CA ARG A 109 2.95 -4.21 12.12
C ARG A 109 2.06 -3.13 12.69
N TYR A 110 2.63 -1.94 12.89
CA TYR A 110 1.92 -0.81 13.46
C TYR A 110 0.62 -0.50 12.70
N PHE A 111 0.69 -0.48 11.37
CA PHE A 111 -0.47 -0.24 10.52
C PHE A 111 -1.42 -1.43 10.45
N ALA A 112 -0.92 -2.67 10.50
CA ALA A 112 -1.76 -3.86 10.51
C ALA A 112 -2.62 -3.93 11.78
N GLU A 113 -2.02 -3.68 12.94
CA GLU A 113 -2.67 -3.66 14.24
C GLU A 113 -3.72 -2.54 14.36
N ARG A 114 -3.46 -1.38 13.74
CA ARG A 114 -4.31 -0.17 13.84
C ARG A 114 -5.15 0.09 12.59
N ARG A 115 -5.25 -0.89 11.69
CA ARG A 115 -5.87 -0.70 10.37
C ARG A 115 -7.32 -0.20 10.45
N GLU A 116 -8.09 -0.65 11.43
CA GLU A 116 -9.49 -0.25 11.62
C GLU A 116 -9.57 1.21 12.11
N GLN A 117 -8.80 1.55 13.14
CA GLN A 117 -8.71 2.91 13.70
C GLN A 117 -8.23 3.93 12.66
N LEU A 118 -7.34 3.52 11.74
CA LEU A 118 -6.79 4.34 10.67
C LEU A 118 -7.60 4.28 9.36
N GLY A 119 -8.69 3.48 9.32
CA GLY A 119 -9.51 3.27 8.13
C GLY A 119 -8.72 2.69 6.94
N ILE A 120 -7.69 1.89 7.17
CA ILE A 120 -6.84 1.29 6.13
C ILE A 120 -7.44 -0.05 5.69
N THR A 121 -7.99 -0.08 4.48
CA THR A 121 -8.55 -1.29 3.88
C THR A 121 -7.46 -2.21 3.35
N THR A 122 -6.43 -1.65 2.73
CA THR A 122 -5.29 -2.41 2.18
C THR A 122 -4.04 -1.56 2.15
N MET A 123 -2.87 -2.21 2.21
CA MET A 123 -1.56 -1.61 2.06
C MET A 123 -0.86 -2.19 0.83
N PHE A 124 -0.28 -1.34 -0.01
CA PHE A 124 0.59 -1.71 -1.12
C PHE A 124 2.04 -1.39 -0.79
N LEU A 125 2.89 -2.39 -0.71
CA LEU A 125 4.34 -2.23 -0.58
C LEU A 125 4.97 -2.15 -1.96
N PHE A 126 5.70 -1.07 -2.21
CA PHE A 126 6.44 -0.85 -3.46
C PHE A 126 7.94 -0.72 -3.22
N VAL A 127 8.71 -1.55 -3.91
CA VAL A 127 10.17 -1.53 -3.86
C VAL A 127 10.73 -0.74 -5.05
N ASP A 128 11.48 0.33 -4.78
CA ASP A 128 12.10 1.20 -5.81
C ASP A 128 12.89 0.36 -6.83
N PRO A 129 12.86 0.65 -8.14
CA PRO A 129 13.73 -0.02 -9.10
C PRO A 129 15.21 0.28 -8.82
N GLY A 130 16.10 -0.62 -9.26
CA GLY A 130 17.55 -0.52 -8.99
C GLY A 130 18.14 0.81 -9.46
N SER A 131 17.72 1.33 -10.62
CA SER A 131 18.13 2.64 -11.15
C SER A 131 17.89 3.81 -10.17
N ILE A 132 16.75 3.81 -9.47
CA ILE A 132 16.40 4.82 -8.46
C ILE A 132 17.20 4.63 -7.17
N VAL A 133 17.55 3.38 -6.83
CA VAL A 133 18.45 3.12 -5.69
C VAL A 133 19.87 3.61 -5.99
N THR A 134 20.35 3.40 -7.22
CA THR A 134 21.70 3.79 -7.68
C THR A 134 21.86 5.30 -7.80
N SER A 135 20.83 6.03 -8.26
CA SER A 135 20.91 7.49 -8.41
C SER A 135 21.14 8.21 -7.08
N LYS A 136 20.67 7.60 -5.98
CA LYS A 136 20.88 8.06 -4.61
C LYS A 136 22.27 7.62 -4.14
N LYS A 137 23.32 8.35 -4.52
CA LYS A 137 24.70 8.11 -4.01
C LYS A 137 24.70 8.07 -2.49
N LYS A 138 24.89 6.89 -1.90
CA LYS A 138 24.90 6.67 -0.45
C LYS A 138 26.24 6.08 -0.03
N LYS A 139 26.74 6.49 1.14
CA LYS A 139 27.89 5.86 1.78
C LYS A 139 27.59 4.37 2.03
N TRP A 140 28.51 3.50 1.64
CA TRP A 140 28.34 2.03 1.65
C TRP A 140 27.15 1.55 0.81
N GLY A 141 26.74 2.33 -0.19
CA GLY A 141 25.61 2.03 -1.09
C GLY A 141 25.95 1.16 -2.29
N GLU A 142 27.14 0.57 -2.33
CA GLU A 142 27.65 -0.21 -3.46
C GLU A 142 26.87 -1.52 -3.68
N VAL A 143 26.41 -2.14 -2.59
CA VAL A 143 25.60 -3.35 -2.65
C VAL A 143 24.14 -2.97 -2.87
N ILE A 144 23.65 -3.21 -4.09
CA ILE A 144 22.25 -3.00 -4.46
C ILE A 144 21.58 -4.35 -4.64
N LEU A 145 20.65 -4.67 -3.74
CA LEU A 145 19.88 -5.90 -3.82
C LEU A 145 18.93 -5.86 -5.04
N PRO A 146 18.88 -6.93 -5.84
CA PRO A 146 17.89 -7.08 -6.90
C PRO A 146 16.47 -6.81 -6.38
N LYS A 147 15.61 -6.26 -7.25
CA LYS A 147 14.22 -5.94 -6.87
C LYS A 147 13.46 -7.17 -6.37
N ASN A 148 13.57 -8.31 -7.05
CA ASN A 148 12.92 -9.55 -6.65
C ASN A 148 13.41 -10.01 -5.27
N LEU A 149 14.73 -10.02 -5.03
CA LEU A 149 15.29 -10.38 -3.73
C LEU A 149 14.72 -9.53 -2.59
N ARG A 150 14.51 -8.22 -2.82
CA ARG A 150 13.92 -7.34 -1.80
C ARG A 150 12.46 -7.71 -1.48
N TYR A 151 11.65 -8.11 -2.46
CA TYR A 151 10.31 -8.64 -2.20
C TYR A 151 10.37 -10.01 -1.51
N GLU A 152 11.27 -10.90 -1.93
CA GLU A 152 11.43 -12.23 -1.33
C GLU A 152 11.81 -12.14 0.15
N LEU A 153 12.69 -11.21 0.51
CA LEU A 153 13.05 -10.95 1.91
C LEU A 153 11.84 -10.53 2.76
N PHE A 154 10.90 -9.75 2.20
CA PHE A 154 9.64 -9.46 2.87
C PHE A 154 8.76 -10.70 2.97
N TYR A 155 8.54 -11.40 1.85
CA TYR A 155 7.63 -12.54 1.77
C TYR A 155 8.02 -13.66 2.74
N LYS A 156 9.32 -13.94 2.89
CA LYS A 156 9.86 -14.93 3.84
C LYS A 156 9.61 -14.62 5.31
N VAL A 157 9.13 -13.43 5.67
CA VAL A 157 8.67 -13.17 7.04
C VAL A 157 7.27 -13.80 7.19
N PRO A 158 7.05 -14.76 8.12
CA PRO A 158 5.77 -15.47 8.22
C PRO A 158 4.56 -14.55 8.38
N GLU A 159 4.70 -13.49 9.18
CA GLU A 159 3.66 -12.50 9.37
C GLU A 159 3.32 -11.71 8.09
N ILE A 160 4.34 -11.37 7.28
CA ILE A 160 4.11 -10.69 6.00
C ILE A 160 3.38 -11.63 5.04
N SER A 161 3.79 -12.90 4.97
CA SER A 161 3.11 -13.92 4.17
C SER A 161 1.63 -14.06 4.57
N GLN A 162 1.31 -14.05 5.87
CA GLN A 162 -0.07 -14.08 6.35
C GLN A 162 -0.86 -12.82 5.95
N LEU A 163 -0.26 -11.64 6.07
CA LEU A 163 -0.89 -10.39 5.65
C LEU A 163 -1.15 -10.37 4.15
N VAL A 164 -0.24 -10.92 3.34
CA VAL A 164 -0.43 -11.09 1.89
C VAL A 164 -1.54 -12.10 1.59
N ALA A 165 -1.52 -13.25 2.25
CA ALA A 165 -2.54 -14.28 2.11
C ALA A 165 -3.95 -13.79 2.54
N SER A 166 -4.05 -12.78 3.39
CA SER A 166 -5.32 -12.15 3.78
C SER A 166 -5.82 -11.09 2.78
N GLY A 167 -5.04 -10.74 1.77
CA GLY A 167 -5.35 -9.63 0.87
C GLY A 167 -5.07 -8.24 1.46
N TRP A 168 -4.77 -8.11 2.75
CA TRP A 168 -4.54 -6.82 3.39
C TRP A 168 -3.24 -6.15 2.94
N LEU A 169 -2.15 -6.91 2.78
CA LEU A 169 -0.89 -6.40 2.25
C LEU A 169 -0.67 -6.92 0.82
N GLN A 170 -0.33 -6.04 -0.11
CA GLN A 170 -0.03 -6.38 -1.49
C GLN A 170 1.39 -5.95 -1.84
N LEU A 171 2.14 -6.82 -2.50
CA LEU A 171 3.47 -6.51 -3.01
C LEU A 171 3.35 -6.15 -4.49
N LEU A 172 3.45 -4.87 -4.84
CA LEU A 172 3.21 -4.39 -6.20
C LEU A 172 4.53 -4.26 -6.96
N VAL A 173 4.67 -4.91 -8.12
CA VAL A 173 5.85 -4.86 -9.01
C VAL A 173 5.53 -4.12 -10.30
N GLY A 174 6.53 -3.58 -11.00
CA GLY A 174 6.38 -2.61 -12.11
C GLY A 174 7.09 -1.28 -11.83
N ASP A 175 6.90 -0.26 -12.67
CA ASP A 175 7.43 1.08 -12.44
C ASP A 175 6.52 1.95 -11.55
N MET A 176 7.09 2.98 -10.90
CA MET A 176 6.39 3.80 -9.90
C MET A 176 5.22 4.59 -10.52
N ASP A 177 5.42 5.18 -11.70
CA ASP A 177 4.41 5.99 -12.37
C ASP A 177 3.17 5.15 -12.70
N ASN A 178 3.39 3.94 -13.18
CA ASN A 178 2.32 3.02 -13.54
C ASN A 178 1.61 2.45 -12.29
N HIS A 179 2.31 2.31 -11.16
CA HIS A 179 1.70 1.92 -9.89
C HIS A 179 0.70 2.95 -9.40
N ILE A 180 1.09 4.23 -9.41
CA ILE A 180 0.19 5.30 -9.00
C ILE A 180 -1.02 5.36 -9.95
N LYS A 181 -0.82 5.22 -11.27
CA LYS A 181 -1.92 5.18 -12.24
C LYS A 181 -2.91 4.05 -11.97
N VAL A 182 -2.42 2.83 -11.73
CA VAL A 182 -3.28 1.67 -11.41
C VAL A 182 -4.01 1.86 -10.08
N LEU A 183 -3.32 2.34 -9.05
CA LEU A 183 -3.96 2.59 -7.75
C LEU A 183 -4.99 3.73 -7.82
N ARG A 184 -4.75 4.77 -8.64
CA ARG A 184 -5.74 5.81 -8.94
C ARG A 184 -6.96 5.27 -9.66
N ALA A 185 -6.76 4.52 -10.75
CA ALA A 185 -7.86 3.86 -11.45
C ALA A 185 -8.64 2.93 -10.50
N THR A 186 -7.96 2.26 -9.57
CA THR A 186 -8.61 1.46 -8.52
C THR A 186 -9.49 2.32 -7.62
N THR A 187 -8.99 3.46 -7.11
CA THR A 187 -9.80 4.37 -6.27
C THR A 187 -10.96 5.00 -7.03
N ASP A 188 -10.80 5.30 -8.31
CA ASP A 188 -11.85 5.89 -9.14
C ASP A 188 -12.99 4.88 -9.32
N LEU A 189 -12.66 3.63 -9.69
CA LEU A 189 -13.65 2.55 -9.83
C LEU A 189 -14.38 2.23 -8.51
N VAL A 190 -13.70 2.32 -7.37
CA VAL A 190 -14.31 2.15 -6.03
C VAL A 190 -15.24 3.32 -5.70
N SER A 191 -14.84 4.55 -6.06
CA SER A 191 -15.65 5.76 -5.85
C SER A 191 -16.92 5.75 -6.71
N GLU A 192 -16.82 5.30 -7.96
CA GLU A 192 -17.93 5.21 -8.92
C GLU A 192 -19.09 4.36 -8.41
N VAL A 193 -18.80 3.32 -7.61
CA VAL A 193 -19.82 2.45 -7.01
C VAL A 193 -20.30 2.94 -5.63
N GLY A 194 -19.86 4.14 -5.19
CA GLY A 194 -20.38 4.83 -4.01
C GLY A 194 -19.60 4.63 -2.71
N TYR A 195 -18.43 3.98 -2.72
CA TYR A 195 -17.60 3.88 -1.51
C TYR A 195 -16.70 5.10 -1.34
N ALA A 196 -16.61 5.62 -0.11
CA ALA A 196 -15.61 6.62 0.23
C ALA A 196 -14.22 5.95 0.29
N VAL A 197 -13.32 6.35 -0.61
CA VAL A 197 -11.97 5.76 -0.75
C VAL A 197 -10.95 6.88 -0.96
N LYS A 198 -9.73 6.68 -0.47
CA LYS A 198 -8.59 7.57 -0.70
C LYS A 198 -7.33 6.76 -0.96
N LEU A 199 -6.46 7.22 -1.83
CA LEU A 199 -5.07 6.75 -1.87
C LEU A 199 -4.25 7.63 -0.94
N VAL A 200 -3.57 6.98 -0.02
CA VAL A 200 -2.77 7.62 1.02
C VAL A 200 -1.32 7.20 0.83
N GLY A 201 -0.41 8.15 0.69
CA GLY A 201 1.03 7.89 0.65
C GLY A 201 1.63 7.86 2.06
N LEU A 202 2.23 6.74 2.47
CA LEU A 202 2.97 6.63 3.71
C LEU A 202 4.40 7.14 3.53
N LEU A 203 4.78 8.18 4.27
CA LEU A 203 6.11 8.77 4.19
C LEU A 203 6.83 8.76 5.54
N GLY A 204 8.15 8.64 5.47
CA GLY A 204 9.01 8.86 6.63
C GLY A 204 9.00 10.34 7.03
N GLY A 205 9.13 10.60 8.33
CA GLY A 205 9.23 11.97 8.85
C GLY A 205 10.37 12.78 8.25
N ASP A 206 11.43 12.12 7.76
CA ASP A 206 12.55 12.74 7.04
C ASP A 206 12.18 13.37 5.69
N LYS A 207 10.91 13.21 5.25
CA LYS A 207 10.36 13.82 4.04
C LYS A 207 9.62 15.13 4.29
N LEU A 208 9.56 15.61 5.51
CA LEU A 208 9.06 16.96 5.79
C LEU A 208 10.00 17.65 6.76
N THR A 209 10.14 18.96 6.59
CA THR A 209 10.98 19.77 7.45
C THR A 209 10.42 21.18 7.58
N VAL A 210 10.69 21.82 8.72
CA VAL A 210 10.39 23.25 8.92
C VAL A 210 11.25 24.16 8.03
N GLU A 211 12.31 23.63 7.42
CA GLU A 211 13.30 24.39 6.64
C GLU A 211 12.96 24.50 5.15
N SER A 212 12.03 23.67 4.64
CA SER A 212 11.74 23.62 3.21
C SER A 212 10.27 23.29 2.93
N ALA A 213 9.73 23.81 1.83
CA ALA A 213 8.40 23.47 1.39
C ALA A 213 8.31 22.00 0.88
N PRO A 214 7.15 21.33 0.96
CA PRO A 214 7.03 19.90 0.64
C PRO A 214 7.44 19.48 -0.78
N HIS A 215 7.43 20.40 -1.74
CA HIS A 215 7.88 20.12 -3.12
C HIS A 215 9.41 20.19 -3.30
N VAL A 216 10.13 20.75 -2.32
CA VAL A 216 11.59 20.91 -2.34
C VAL A 216 12.23 19.78 -1.54
N HIS A 217 13.47 19.41 -1.87
CA HIS A 217 14.23 18.48 -1.04
C HIS A 217 14.33 19.00 0.41
N PRO A 218 14.21 18.11 1.42
CA PRO A 218 14.18 16.65 1.33
C PRO A 218 12.81 16.04 0.96
N GLY A 219 11.75 16.85 0.93
CA GLY A 219 10.37 16.37 0.83
C GLY A 219 9.95 15.86 -0.53
N SER A 220 10.28 16.57 -1.62
CA SER A 220 10.00 16.16 -3.01
C SER A 220 8.68 15.41 -3.18
N LEU A 221 7.58 15.86 -2.53
CA LEU A 221 6.34 15.09 -2.43
C LEU A 221 5.71 14.78 -3.80
N GLN A 222 6.04 15.59 -4.80
CA GLN A 222 5.63 15.41 -6.19
C GLN A 222 6.13 14.08 -6.80
N GLU A 223 7.26 13.55 -6.33
CA GLU A 223 7.84 12.28 -6.81
C GLU A 223 7.01 11.05 -6.43
N TRP A 224 6.10 11.19 -5.46
CA TRP A 224 5.28 10.08 -4.93
C TRP A 224 3.87 10.06 -5.54
N GLY A 225 3.64 10.88 -6.57
CA GLY A 225 2.44 10.91 -7.38
C GLY A 225 1.26 11.69 -6.79
N PRO A 226 0.18 11.86 -7.57
CA PRO A 226 -1.08 12.44 -7.09
C PRO A 226 -1.80 11.47 -6.14
N VAL A 227 -1.33 11.41 -4.89
CA VAL A 227 -2.08 10.83 -3.77
C VAL A 227 -3.07 11.86 -3.22
N ASP A 228 -4.14 11.41 -2.59
CA ASP A 228 -5.12 12.33 -1.98
C ASP A 228 -4.55 12.92 -0.69
N GLU A 229 -3.82 12.07 0.04
CA GLU A 229 -3.29 12.40 1.35
C GLU A 229 -1.91 11.77 1.57
N PHE A 230 -1.09 12.40 2.41
CA PHE A 230 0.14 11.84 2.92
C PHE A 230 -0.01 11.55 4.41
N LEU A 231 0.38 10.35 4.86
CA LEU A 231 0.37 9.96 6.25
C LEU A 231 1.80 9.91 6.79
N ILE A 232 2.02 10.65 7.88
CA ILE A 232 3.30 10.73 8.58
C ILE A 232 3.07 10.45 10.06
N ILE A 233 3.96 9.65 10.63
CA ILE A 233 3.93 9.29 12.05
C ILE A 233 5.32 9.52 12.65
N ASN A 234 5.40 10.15 13.82
CA ASN A 234 6.67 10.30 14.54
C ASN A 234 6.99 9.09 15.44
N ALA A 235 6.05 8.15 15.60
CA ALA A 235 6.22 6.95 16.42
C ALA A 235 7.41 6.10 15.98
N ARG A 236 7.74 6.06 14.68
CA ARG A 236 8.82 5.22 14.13
C ARG A 236 10.11 5.99 13.89
N ARG A 237 10.01 7.28 13.59
CA ARG A 237 11.13 8.19 13.34
C ARG A 237 10.77 9.60 13.80
N PRO A 238 11.69 10.33 14.44
CA PRO A 238 11.43 11.71 14.83
C PRO A 238 11.16 12.59 13.61
N VAL A 239 10.42 13.66 13.84
CA VAL A 239 10.21 14.77 12.90
C VAL A 239 10.79 16.03 13.51
N ASP A 240 11.25 16.95 12.68
CA ASP A 240 11.84 18.21 13.13
C ASP A 240 10.81 19.32 13.34
N PHE A 241 9.53 19.07 13.08
CA PHE A 241 8.43 20.01 13.25
C PHE A 241 7.55 19.69 14.48
N PHE A 242 7.89 18.67 15.26
CA PHE A 242 7.17 18.32 16.49
C PHE A 242 8.09 17.60 17.49
N ASP A 243 8.35 18.22 18.63
CA ASP A 243 8.98 17.57 19.78
C ASP A 243 7.91 17.11 20.78
N PRO A 244 7.72 15.80 20.98
CA PRO A 244 6.74 15.28 21.94
C PRO A 244 6.92 15.82 23.37
N LYS A 245 8.14 16.19 23.78
CA LYS A 245 8.41 16.63 25.15
C LYS A 245 7.99 18.07 25.43
N THR A 246 7.98 18.92 24.41
CA THR A 246 7.81 20.37 24.58
C THR A 246 6.63 20.91 23.79
N ASP A 247 6.28 20.30 22.67
CA ASP A 247 5.34 20.85 21.72
C ASP A 247 3.93 20.30 21.97
N LYS A 248 2.95 21.19 22.09
CA LYS A 248 1.53 20.83 22.13
C LYS A 248 0.89 20.78 20.74
N ILE A 249 1.52 21.46 19.77
CA ILE A 249 1.04 21.63 18.40
C ILE A 249 2.27 21.53 17.49
N PRO A 250 2.18 20.86 16.33
CA PRO A 250 3.27 20.84 15.37
C PRO A 250 3.58 22.25 14.85
N ARG A 251 4.86 22.53 14.62
CA ARG A 251 5.32 23.74 13.95
C ARG A 251 4.83 23.75 12.51
N ASP A 252 4.36 24.91 12.06
CA ASP A 252 3.87 25.09 10.70
C ASP A 252 4.97 24.80 9.67
N LEU A 253 4.59 24.12 8.59
CA LEU A 253 5.50 23.78 7.50
C LEU A 253 5.46 24.88 6.42
N PRO A 254 6.61 25.30 5.86
CA PRO A 254 6.63 26.23 4.73
C PRO A 254 5.79 25.69 3.57
N GLY A 255 4.99 26.53 2.92
CA GLY A 255 4.16 26.11 1.79
C GLY A 255 2.96 25.22 2.17
N CYS A 256 2.63 25.10 3.45
CA CYS A 256 1.42 24.45 3.93
C CYS A 256 0.45 25.45 4.58
N THR A 257 -0.82 25.07 4.72
CA THR A 257 -1.73 25.73 5.66
C THR A 257 -1.33 25.44 7.11
N LYS A 258 -1.87 26.22 8.06
CA LYS A 258 -1.68 25.96 9.49
C LYS A 258 -2.22 24.59 9.88
N TRP A 259 -1.55 23.94 10.82
CA TRP A 259 -2.04 22.69 11.39
C TRP A 259 -3.42 22.86 12.04
N LYS A 260 -4.30 21.91 11.74
CA LYS A 260 -5.61 21.77 12.37
C LYS A 260 -5.65 20.44 13.10
N ARG A 261 -6.14 20.45 14.33
CA ARG A 261 -6.38 19.19 15.06
C ARG A 261 -7.53 18.45 14.38
N GLY A 262 -7.31 17.19 14.04
CA GLY A 262 -8.34 16.33 13.47
C GLY A 262 -9.41 15.99 14.50
N THR A 263 -10.66 15.83 14.03
CA THR A 263 -11.83 15.49 14.86
C THR A 263 -12.25 14.03 14.72
N GLU A 264 -11.39 13.18 14.15
CA GLU A 264 -11.65 11.74 14.10
C GLU A 264 -11.69 11.23 15.55
N LYS A 265 -12.90 10.87 16.02
CA LYS A 265 -13.19 10.39 17.37
C LYS A 265 -12.34 9.15 17.66
N GLY A 266 -11.25 9.32 18.41
CA GLY A 266 -10.83 8.32 19.38
C GLY A 266 -11.57 8.64 20.68
N ASP A 267 -12.66 7.92 20.92
CA ASP A 267 -13.30 7.68 22.22
C ASP A 267 -13.46 8.88 23.19
N GLU A 268 -14.47 9.71 22.94
CA GLU A 268 -15.15 10.47 24.01
C GLU A 268 -16.14 9.56 24.78
N GLU A 269 -15.71 8.39 25.24
CA GLU A 269 -16.42 7.64 26.29
C GLU A 269 -15.38 6.97 27.20
N GLY A 270 -15.00 7.69 28.26
CA GLY A 270 -14.58 7.09 29.54
C GLY A 270 -13.45 6.05 29.49
N GLY A 271 -12.30 6.40 28.93
CA GLY A 271 -11.07 5.61 29.06
C GLY A 271 -9.82 6.42 28.72
N THR A 272 -8.72 6.17 29.42
CA THR A 272 -7.38 6.71 29.13
C THR A 272 -6.83 6.10 27.82
N ILE A 273 -7.36 6.52 26.65
CA ILE A 273 -7.08 5.94 25.32
C ILE A 273 -6.51 7.00 24.35
N ASP A 274 -5.89 8.07 24.85
CA ASP A 274 -5.20 9.07 24.01
C ASP A 274 -3.80 8.59 23.53
N ASP A 275 -3.37 7.36 23.89
CA ASP A 275 -1.97 6.90 23.78
C ASP A 275 -1.64 5.94 22.61
N GLU A 276 -2.62 5.36 21.89
CA GLU A 276 -2.30 4.22 20.98
C GLU A 276 -1.96 4.56 19.52
N VAL A 277 -2.58 5.60 18.93
CA VAL A 277 -2.37 6.00 17.50
C VAL A 277 -1.72 7.38 17.37
N GLY A 278 -1.69 8.15 18.46
CA GLY A 278 -1.24 9.54 18.50
C GLY A 278 -2.29 10.54 18.01
N VAL A 279 -2.14 11.80 18.43
CA VAL A 279 -3.07 12.90 18.11
C VAL A 279 -2.99 13.23 16.62
N LEU A 280 -4.14 13.27 15.93
CA LEU A 280 -4.21 13.65 14.52
C LEU A 280 -4.09 15.17 14.34
N TRP A 281 -3.16 15.56 13.48
CA TRP A 281 -3.01 16.89 12.94
C TRP A 281 -3.08 16.84 11.41
N THR A 282 -3.71 17.84 10.80
CA THR A 282 -3.79 17.96 9.35
C THR A 282 -3.37 19.33 8.87
N CYS A 283 -2.65 19.38 7.77
CA CYS A 283 -2.42 20.60 6.99
C CYS A 283 -2.54 20.30 5.50
N GLN A 284 -2.65 21.33 4.68
CA GLN A 284 -2.75 21.19 3.22
C GLN A 284 -1.46 21.67 2.57
N ALA A 285 -0.87 20.84 1.71
CA ALA A 285 0.39 21.15 1.01
C ALA A 285 0.12 22.01 -0.24
N LEU A 286 0.14 23.34 -0.09
CA LEU A 286 -0.22 24.29 -1.15
C LEU A 286 0.77 24.34 -2.32
N THR A 287 1.98 23.81 -2.12
CA THR A 287 3.02 23.80 -3.15
C THR A 287 3.11 22.49 -3.93
N VAL A 288 2.24 21.52 -3.64
CA VAL A 288 2.19 20.22 -4.31
C VAL A 288 0.94 20.18 -5.20
N PRO A 289 1.04 19.80 -6.49
CA PRO A 289 -0.12 19.70 -7.38
C PRO A 289 -1.25 18.87 -6.76
N GLY A 290 -2.49 19.34 -6.90
CA GLY A 290 -3.66 18.74 -6.26
C GLY A 290 -3.89 19.16 -4.81
N ASN A 291 -2.95 19.91 -4.20
CA ASN A 291 -3.02 20.40 -2.82
C ASN A 291 -3.40 19.28 -1.81
N PRO A 292 -2.63 18.17 -1.76
CA PRO A 292 -2.95 17.01 -0.92
C PRO A 292 -2.93 17.37 0.57
N ILE A 293 -3.67 16.60 1.36
CA ILE A 293 -3.70 16.74 2.82
C ILE A 293 -2.53 15.97 3.42
N ILE A 294 -1.73 16.63 4.25
CA ILE A 294 -0.75 15.96 5.10
C ILE A 294 -1.43 15.65 6.43
N GLN A 295 -1.55 14.36 6.74
CA GLN A 295 -1.91 13.85 8.05
C GLN A 295 -0.64 13.56 8.85
N PHE A 296 -0.55 14.15 10.04
CA PHE A 296 0.49 13.86 11.02
C PHE A 296 -0.15 13.24 12.28
N ARG A 297 0.22 12.00 12.61
CA ARG A 297 -0.17 11.36 13.88
C ARG A 297 0.95 11.55 14.89
N ALA A 298 0.73 12.46 15.82
CA ALA A 298 1.67 12.84 16.86
C ALA A 298 1.63 11.84 18.02
N SER A 299 2.63 10.98 18.11
CA SER A 299 2.88 10.08 19.23
C SER A 299 3.77 10.74 20.28
N GLN A 300 3.43 10.50 21.56
CA GLN A 300 4.25 10.88 22.71
C GLN A 300 5.45 9.96 22.92
N HIS A 301 5.38 8.74 22.38
CA HIS A 301 6.40 7.73 22.52
C HIS A 301 7.01 7.38 21.16
N SER A 302 8.35 7.31 21.12
CA SER A 302 9.04 6.72 19.97
C SER A 302 9.14 5.21 20.18
N ALA A 303 8.53 4.45 19.27
CA ALA A 303 8.72 3.02 19.13
C ALA A 303 9.91 2.68 18.20
N SER A 304 10.78 3.65 17.89
CA SER A 304 11.95 3.41 17.05
C SER A 304 12.90 2.43 17.74
N ASN A 305 13.28 1.37 17.03
CA ASN A 305 14.24 0.38 17.50
C ASN A 305 15.70 0.75 17.18
N GLY A 306 15.96 2.00 16.78
CA GLY A 306 17.31 2.50 16.48
C GLY A 306 17.98 1.88 15.25
N VAL A 307 17.24 1.14 14.42
CA VAL A 307 17.81 0.46 13.25
C VAL A 307 18.17 1.46 12.16
N SER A 308 19.48 1.56 11.86
CA SER A 308 20.03 2.44 10.81
C SER A 308 20.36 1.65 9.54
N SER A 309 19.69 1.98 8.43
CA SER A 309 20.01 1.38 7.12
C SER A 309 21.46 1.68 6.69
N THR A 310 22.04 2.78 7.14
CA THR A 310 23.45 3.12 6.88
C THR A 310 24.39 2.15 7.59
N LYS A 311 24.09 1.83 8.86
CA LYS A 311 24.90 0.85 9.61
C LYS A 311 24.76 -0.56 9.04
N ILE A 312 23.56 -0.93 8.60
CA ILE A 312 23.32 -2.22 7.94
C ILE A 312 24.15 -2.32 6.65
N ARG A 313 24.10 -1.29 5.80
CA ARG A 313 24.91 -1.24 4.57
C ARG A 313 26.41 -1.35 4.84
N GLN A 314 26.89 -0.65 5.87
CA GLN A 314 28.28 -0.79 6.30
C GLN A 314 28.63 -2.26 6.61
N ILE A 315 27.77 -2.97 7.35
CA ILE A 315 27.99 -4.39 7.67
C ILE A 315 28.02 -5.23 6.38
N MET A 316 27.03 -5.05 5.50
CA MET A 316 26.93 -5.76 4.22
C MET A 316 28.13 -5.55 3.29
N THR A 317 28.82 -4.42 3.40
CA THR A 317 30.00 -4.11 2.56
C THR A 317 31.30 -4.52 3.23
N GLU A 318 31.50 -4.18 4.51
CA GLU A 318 32.83 -4.22 5.14
C GLU A 318 33.05 -5.45 6.04
N THR A 319 31.99 -6.09 6.53
CA THR A 319 32.12 -7.22 7.47
C THR A 319 32.50 -8.50 6.72
N VAL A 320 33.43 -9.28 7.26
CA VAL A 320 33.82 -10.61 6.72
C VAL A 320 32.67 -11.61 6.79
N ASP A 321 32.70 -12.59 5.89
CA ASP A 321 31.57 -13.49 5.64
C ASP A 321 31.11 -14.24 6.90
N GLU A 322 32.05 -14.69 7.74
CA GLU A 322 31.80 -15.45 8.98
C GLU A 322 31.07 -14.62 10.06
N LYS A 323 31.16 -13.29 9.99
CA LYS A 323 30.56 -12.36 10.96
C LYS A 323 29.30 -11.66 10.44
N LEU A 324 28.92 -11.91 9.17
CA LEU A 324 27.74 -11.27 8.58
C LEU A 324 26.47 -11.59 9.35
N MET A 325 26.26 -12.85 9.72
CA MET A 325 25.06 -13.27 10.44
C MET A 325 24.95 -12.57 11.80
N GLU A 326 26.03 -12.56 12.58
CA GLU A 326 26.10 -11.89 13.88
C GLU A 326 25.75 -10.38 13.76
N GLY A 327 26.27 -9.72 12.73
CA GLY A 327 26.02 -8.31 12.49
C GLY A 327 24.59 -7.97 12.01
N LEU A 328 23.93 -8.90 11.31
CA LEU A 328 22.67 -8.63 10.60
C LEU A 328 21.42 -9.22 11.25
N LYS A 329 21.52 -10.30 12.04
CA LYS A 329 20.36 -11.09 12.54
C LYS A 329 19.24 -10.28 13.19
N ASP A 330 19.59 -9.30 14.02
CA ASP A 330 18.61 -8.48 14.76
C ASP A 330 18.24 -7.17 14.03
N LYS A 331 18.80 -6.95 12.84
CA LYS A 331 18.68 -5.68 12.09
C LYS A 331 17.87 -5.87 10.83
N VAL A 332 18.14 -6.92 10.07
CA VAL A 332 17.51 -7.20 8.77
C VAL A 332 16.36 -8.20 8.98
N ILE A 333 15.34 -8.13 8.13
CA ILE A 333 14.36 -9.23 8.03
C ILE A 333 14.93 -10.35 7.18
N SER A 334 14.56 -11.60 7.47
CA SER A 334 15.01 -12.76 6.70
C SER A 334 16.55 -12.80 6.55
N ALA A 335 17.25 -12.55 7.67
CA ALA A 335 18.70 -12.31 7.69
C ALA A 335 19.50 -13.48 7.12
N GLU A 336 19.12 -14.72 7.42
CA GLU A 336 19.77 -15.93 6.90
C GLU A 336 19.82 -15.91 5.36
N PHE A 337 18.67 -15.66 4.73
CA PHE A 337 18.55 -15.59 3.28
C PHE A 337 19.38 -14.45 2.67
N LEU A 338 19.45 -13.30 3.33
CA LEU A 338 20.30 -12.20 2.89
C LEU A 338 21.79 -12.55 2.99
N VAL A 339 22.21 -13.19 4.08
CA VAL A 339 23.62 -13.58 4.30
C VAL A 339 24.05 -14.58 3.23
N ASP A 340 23.24 -15.61 2.98
CA ASP A 340 23.53 -16.60 1.93
C ASP A 340 23.72 -15.93 0.57
N TRP A 341 22.82 -15.01 0.22
CA TRP A 341 22.94 -14.23 -1.02
C TRP A 341 24.23 -13.40 -1.06
N LEU A 342 24.57 -12.69 0.03
CA LEU A 342 25.78 -11.86 0.11
C LEU A 342 27.06 -12.68 -0.07
N VAL A 343 27.15 -13.83 0.59
CA VAL A 343 28.31 -14.74 0.49
C VAL A 343 28.45 -15.26 -0.94
N LEU A 344 27.35 -15.68 -1.56
CA LEU A 344 27.35 -16.13 -2.96
C LEU A 344 27.82 -15.02 -3.92
N GLN A 345 27.31 -13.80 -3.76
CA GLN A 345 27.70 -12.66 -4.60
C GLN A 345 29.17 -12.28 -4.45
N ARG A 346 29.68 -12.26 -3.22
CA ARG A 346 31.10 -11.96 -2.95
C ARG A 346 32.01 -13.03 -3.55
N ASN A 347 31.64 -14.30 -3.45
CA ASN A 347 32.38 -15.40 -4.05
C ASN A 347 32.40 -15.34 -5.58
N GLN A 348 31.30 -14.94 -6.22
CA GLN A 348 31.25 -14.70 -7.67
C GLN A 348 32.18 -13.54 -8.07
N SER A 349 32.17 -12.45 -7.31
CA SER A 349 33.02 -11.28 -7.59
C SER A 349 34.52 -11.58 -7.42
N ARG A 350 34.89 -12.37 -6.41
CA ARG A 350 36.28 -12.85 -6.22
C ARG A 350 36.76 -13.66 -7.42
N LYS A 351 35.96 -14.64 -7.88
CA LYS A 351 36.28 -15.46 -9.07
C LYS A 351 36.53 -14.63 -10.33
N VAL A 352 35.66 -13.64 -10.60
CA VAL A 352 35.80 -12.75 -11.77
C VAL A 352 37.04 -11.85 -11.65
N SER A 353 37.40 -11.42 -10.44
CA SER A 353 38.61 -10.64 -10.21
C SER A 353 39.87 -11.47 -10.43
N ASP A 354 39.88 -12.73 -9.98
CA ASP A 354 41.01 -13.63 -10.17
C ASP A 354 41.22 -13.93 -11.66
N GLU A 355 40.14 -14.25 -12.41
CA GLU A 355 40.21 -14.45 -13.87
C GLU A 355 40.76 -13.24 -14.64
N LYS A 356 40.41 -12.02 -14.21
CA LYS A 356 40.95 -10.78 -14.79
C LYS A 356 42.40 -10.49 -14.41
N ALA A 357 42.89 -11.03 -13.30
CA ALA A 357 44.28 -10.88 -12.88
C ALA A 357 45.24 -11.85 -13.61
N PHE A 358 44.70 -12.89 -14.26
CA PHE A 358 45.44 -13.87 -15.06
C PHE A 358 45.43 -13.59 -16.57
N LEU A 359 44.71 -12.57 -17.03
CA LEU A 359 44.71 -12.05 -18.41
C LEU A 359 45.52 -10.76 -18.47
#